data_AF-A0A7Z0SCG4-F1
#
_entry.id   AF-A0A7Z0SCG4-F1
#
_cell.length_a   1.000
_cell.length_b   1.000
_cell.length_c   1.000
_cell.angle_alpha   90.00
_cell.angle_beta   90.00
_cell.angle_gamma   90.00
#
_symmetry.space_group_name_H-M   'P 1'
#
loop_
_entity.id
_entity.type
_entity.pdbx_description
1 polymer ?
#
loop_
_entity_poly.entity_id
_entity_poly.type
_entity_poly.pdbx_seq_one_letter_code
_entity_poly.pdbx_strand_id
1 'polypeptide(L)'
;MSASTYGAEEKTTEEQPVEELSIEEQPTEEQIIELETISVINATPIGAGIAIDKVTTNVQVMTAEDMARAQSISIADYMNQYMGSVSVNDAQNNPLQPDIQYRGFTVSPLLGLPQGLSVYTNGIRFNEPFGDSVHWDLIPKGAIDSMTLQGGNNPAYGLNSLGGAISMRTKPALLPPNTV
;
A
#
# COMPACT_ATOMS: atom_id res chain seq x y z
N MET A 1 20.83 -94.73 -6.12
CA MET A 1 19.80 -95.71 -5.66
C MET A 1 19.74 -95.58 -4.15
N SER A 2 18.64 -95.32 -3.46
CA SER A 2 17.23 -95.34 -3.80
C SER A 2 16.50 -94.39 -2.84
N ALA A 3 15.39 -93.82 -3.32
CA ALA A 3 14.45 -93.06 -2.51
C ALA A 3 13.73 -93.96 -1.48
N SER A 4 13.26 -93.36 -0.38
CA SER A 4 12.07 -93.82 0.33
C SER A 4 11.23 -92.61 0.75
N THR A 5 9.97 -92.71 0.38
CA THR A 5 8.83 -91.80 0.51
C THR A 5 8.18 -91.91 1.91
N TYR A 6 7.05 -91.20 2.08
CA TYR A 6 6.10 -91.08 3.23
C TYR A 6 6.33 -89.81 4.06
N GLY A 7 5.35 -88.94 4.33
CA GLY A 7 3.90 -88.93 4.12
C GLY A 7 3.35 -87.77 4.96
N ALA A 8 2.37 -87.04 4.44
CA ALA A 8 1.83 -85.80 5.00
C ALA A 8 0.81 -86.03 6.13
N GLU A 9 0.73 -85.09 7.06
CA GLU A 9 -0.47 -84.83 7.88
C GLU A 9 -0.56 -83.32 8.15
N GLU A 10 -1.59 -82.69 7.59
CA GLU A 10 -1.96 -81.30 7.84
C GLU A 10 -2.51 -81.12 9.26
N LYS A 11 -2.13 -80.03 9.92
CA LYS A 11 -2.93 -79.49 11.03
C LYS A 11 -3.02 -77.97 10.93
N THR A 12 -4.27 -77.55 11.05
CA THR A 12 -4.90 -76.25 10.90
C THR A 12 -4.29 -75.13 11.75
N THR A 13 -4.28 -73.96 11.13
CA THR A 13 -4.12 -72.58 11.58
C THR A 13 -4.56 -72.24 13.01
N GLU A 14 -3.69 -71.53 13.75
CA GLU A 14 -4.09 -70.50 14.72
C GLU A 14 -3.30 -69.22 14.38
N GLU A 15 -3.99 -68.29 13.73
CA GLU A 15 -3.54 -66.91 13.52
C GLU A 15 -3.51 -66.19 14.86
N GLN A 16 -2.34 -65.69 15.23
CA GLN A 16 -2.19 -64.79 16.38
C GLN A 16 -2.96 -63.50 16.08
N PRO A 17 -3.74 -62.95 17.04
CA PRO A 17 -4.49 -61.73 16.79
C PRO A 17 -3.49 -60.58 16.63
N VAL A 18 -3.55 -59.93 15.46
CA VAL A 18 -2.92 -58.63 15.24
C VAL A 18 -3.56 -57.64 16.20
N GLU A 19 -2.77 -57.13 17.14
CA GLU A 19 -3.18 -56.06 18.04
C GLU A 19 -3.42 -54.81 17.19
N GLU A 20 -4.70 -54.52 16.95
CA GLU A 20 -5.14 -53.35 16.21
C GLU A 20 -4.71 -52.11 17.00
N LEU A 21 -3.61 -51.49 16.57
CA LEU A 21 -3.22 -50.17 17.03
C LEU A 21 -4.34 -49.21 16.61
N SER A 22 -5.25 -48.96 17.53
CA SER A 22 -6.21 -47.87 17.49
C SER A 22 -5.42 -46.57 17.38
N ILE A 23 -5.25 -46.09 16.16
CA ILE A 23 -4.82 -44.72 15.90
C ILE A 23 -6.01 -43.86 16.34
N GLU A 24 -5.98 -43.36 17.57
CA GLU A 24 -6.85 -42.27 17.96
C GLU A 24 -6.51 -41.08 17.05
N GLU A 25 -7.37 -40.80 16.07
CA GLU A 25 -7.38 -39.51 15.38
C GLU A 25 -7.67 -38.43 16.43
N GLN A 26 -6.61 -37.89 17.01
CA GLN A 26 -6.64 -36.65 17.76
C GLN A 26 -7.16 -35.58 16.78
N PRO A 27 -8.29 -34.90 17.08
CA PRO A 27 -8.78 -33.85 16.20
C PRO A 27 -7.70 -32.77 16.17
N THR A 28 -7.14 -32.52 14.99
CA THR A 28 -6.21 -31.41 14.81
C THR A 28 -7.07 -30.16 14.88
N GLU A 29 -7.16 -29.53 16.05
CA GLU A 29 -7.77 -28.21 16.18
C GLU A 29 -6.98 -27.26 15.28
N GLU A 30 -7.55 -26.92 14.13
CA GLU A 30 -7.04 -25.89 13.24
C GLU A 30 -7.06 -24.56 13.99
N GLN A 31 -5.96 -24.25 14.67
CA GLN A 31 -5.74 -22.92 15.25
C GLN A 31 -5.68 -21.92 14.10
N ILE A 32 -6.75 -21.16 13.96
CA ILE A 32 -6.86 -20.07 13.01
C ILE A 32 -5.87 -19.00 13.46
N ILE A 33 -4.73 -18.91 12.77
CA ILE A 33 -3.74 -17.86 13.04
C ILE A 33 -4.30 -16.57 12.44
N GLU A 34 -4.83 -15.69 13.29
CA GLU A 34 -5.24 -14.35 12.89
C GLU A 34 -3.98 -13.51 12.66
N LEU A 35 -3.72 -13.16 11.40
CA LEU A 35 -2.55 -12.39 11.02
C LEU A 35 -2.79 -10.89 11.28
N GLU A 36 -1.80 -10.24 11.89
CA GLU A 36 -1.80 -8.79 12.06
C GLU A 36 -1.69 -8.11 10.68
N THR A 37 -2.62 -7.19 10.40
CA THR A 37 -2.60 -6.41 9.15
C THR A 37 -1.55 -5.31 9.25
N ILE A 38 -0.51 -5.39 8.43
CA ILE A 38 0.56 -4.39 8.38
C ILE A 38 0.29 -3.43 7.21
N SER A 39 0.13 -2.14 7.51
CA SER A 39 0.05 -1.09 6.49
C SER A 39 1.45 -0.65 6.07
N VAL A 40 1.80 -0.88 4.81
CA VAL A 40 3.08 -0.49 4.22
C VAL A 40 2.90 0.79 3.41
N ILE A 41 3.73 1.78 3.69
CA ILE A 41 3.77 3.04 2.94
C ILE A 41 5.12 3.19 2.24
N ASN A 42 5.12 3.92 1.13
CA ASN A 42 6.37 4.28 0.47
C ASN A 42 7.03 5.42 1.25
N ALA A 43 8.15 5.12 1.90
CA ALA A 43 8.92 6.13 2.63
C ALA A 43 9.82 6.98 1.70
N THR A 44 9.89 6.64 0.42
CA THR A 44 10.67 7.34 -0.60
C THR A 44 9.85 7.44 -1.89
N PRO A 45 10.14 8.42 -2.78
CA PRO A 45 9.45 8.54 -4.05
C PRO A 45 9.47 7.28 -4.91
N ILE A 46 10.63 6.65 -5.02
CA ILE A 46 10.88 5.49 -5.89
C ILE A 46 10.57 4.14 -5.23
N GLY A 47 10.05 4.18 -4.00
CA GLY A 47 9.68 3.00 -3.24
C GLY A 47 10.80 2.50 -2.33
N ALA A 48 10.41 2.35 -1.07
CA ALA A 48 11.01 1.52 -0.03
C ALA A 48 9.89 1.37 0.99
N GLY A 49 9.19 0.23 0.93
CA GLY A 49 8.06 -0.03 1.80
C GLY A 49 8.52 -0.08 3.25
N ILE A 50 8.06 0.86 4.06
CA ILE A 50 8.27 0.84 5.51
C ILE A 50 6.90 0.69 6.15
N ALA A 51 6.82 -0.19 7.16
CA ALA A 51 5.62 -0.32 7.96
C ALA A 51 5.34 1.02 8.67
N ILE A 52 4.09 1.46 8.66
CA ILE A 52 3.73 2.83 9.08
C ILE A 52 4.13 3.13 10.54
N ASP A 53 4.13 2.11 11.40
CA ASP A 53 4.56 2.13 12.81
C ASP A 53 6.06 2.41 13.00
N LYS A 54 6.87 2.17 11.95
CA LYS A 54 8.32 2.41 11.96
C LYS A 54 8.70 3.77 11.38
N VAL A 55 7.73 4.57 10.94
CA VAL A 55 7.98 5.90 10.39
C VAL A 55 7.96 6.93 11.50
N THR A 56 9.04 7.72 11.62
CA THR A 56 9.21 8.72 12.69
C THR A 56 8.51 10.04 12.41
N THR A 57 8.00 10.25 11.19
CA THR A 57 7.33 11.47 10.74
C THR A 57 5.82 11.30 10.70
N ASN A 58 5.07 12.41 10.71
CA ASN A 58 3.64 12.37 10.45
C ASN A 58 3.40 11.89 9.02
N VAL A 59 2.65 10.79 8.86
CA VAL A 59 2.24 10.23 7.58
C VAL A 59 0.73 10.16 7.55
N GLN A 60 0.14 10.65 6.46
CA GLN A 60 -1.28 10.55 6.20
C GLN A 60 -1.47 9.82 4.88
N VAL A 61 -2.16 8.69 4.94
CA VAL A 61 -2.38 7.80 3.80
C VAL A 61 -3.83 7.90 3.37
N MET A 62 -4.03 7.73 2.07
CA MET A 62 -5.28 7.99 1.40
C MET A 62 -5.43 6.96 0.28
N THR A 63 -6.54 6.22 0.28
CA THR A 63 -6.81 5.14 -0.68
C THR A 63 -7.81 5.56 -1.76
N ALA A 64 -7.83 4.85 -2.89
CA ALA A 64 -8.83 5.04 -3.94
C ALA A 64 -10.26 4.99 -3.40
N GLU A 65 -10.53 4.07 -2.46
CA GLU A 65 -11.81 3.89 -1.80
C GLU A 65 -12.18 5.11 -0.94
N ASP A 66 -11.22 5.70 -0.23
CA ASP A 66 -11.44 6.93 0.54
C ASP A 66 -11.82 8.10 -0.38
N MET A 67 -11.14 8.26 -1.53
CA MET A 67 -11.45 9.29 -2.53
C MET A 67 -12.82 9.12 -3.16
N ALA A 68 -13.22 7.87 -3.39
CA ALA A 68 -14.49 7.53 -4.00
C ALA A 68 -15.65 7.81 -3.03
N ARG A 69 -15.44 7.55 -1.73
CA ARG A 69 -16.39 7.89 -0.67
C ARG A 69 -16.44 9.39 -0.41
N ALA A 70 -15.31 10.08 -0.52
CA ALA A 70 -15.23 11.52 -0.39
C ALA A 70 -15.98 12.22 -1.53
N GLN A 71 -16.96 13.05 -1.17
CA GLN A 71 -17.70 13.91 -2.09
C GLN A 71 -16.88 15.15 -2.50
N SER A 72 -15.55 15.02 -2.59
CA SER A 72 -14.66 16.10 -3.01
C SER A 72 -14.67 16.26 -4.52
N ILE A 73 -14.50 17.50 -5.00
CA ILE A 73 -14.47 17.79 -6.44
C ILE A 73 -13.06 17.69 -7.04
N SER A 74 -12.02 17.81 -6.23
CA SER A 74 -10.61 17.73 -6.62
C SER A 74 -9.77 17.02 -5.56
N ILE A 75 -8.50 16.75 -5.89
CA ILE A 75 -7.53 16.21 -4.91
C ILE A 75 -7.23 17.27 -3.84
N ALA A 76 -7.09 18.53 -4.22
CA ALA A 76 -6.87 19.62 -3.27
C ALA A 76 -8.03 19.74 -2.26
N ASP A 77 -9.26 19.70 -2.76
CA ASP A 77 -10.46 19.71 -1.92
C ASP A 77 -10.53 18.50 -0.97
N TYR A 78 -10.15 17.31 -1.46
CA TYR A 78 -9.98 16.14 -0.59
C TYR A 78 -8.98 16.41 0.53
N MET A 79 -7.80 16.94 0.20
CA MET A 79 -6.76 17.20 1.21
C MET A 79 -7.23 18.22 2.25
N ASN A 80 -7.92 19.27 1.83
CA ASN A 80 -8.49 20.28 2.74
C ASN A 80 -9.51 19.70 3.73
N GLN A 81 -10.34 18.76 3.28
CA GLN A 81 -11.42 18.20 4.10
C GLN A 81 -10.95 17.06 5.02
N TYR A 82 -10.05 16.21 4.53
CA TYR A 82 -9.73 14.93 5.18
C TYR A 82 -8.30 14.83 5.70
N MET A 83 -7.39 15.73 5.31
CA MET A 83 -6.01 15.68 5.76
C MET A 83 -5.73 16.73 6.85
N GLY A 84 -5.07 16.29 7.90
CA GLY A 84 -4.68 17.14 9.02
C GLY A 84 -3.59 18.13 8.63
N SER A 85 -3.73 19.35 9.13
CA SER A 85 -2.79 20.47 8.89
C SER A 85 -2.66 20.89 7.44
N VAL A 86 -3.60 20.49 6.57
CA VAL A 86 -3.70 20.99 5.21
C VAL A 86 -4.78 22.07 5.13
N SER A 87 -4.46 23.17 4.44
CA SER A 87 -5.45 24.18 4.04
C SER A 87 -5.35 24.42 2.55
N VAL A 88 -6.46 24.82 1.94
CA VAL A 88 -6.54 25.20 0.53
C VAL A 88 -7.00 26.64 0.40
N ASN A 89 -6.37 27.36 -0.54
CA ASN A 89 -6.80 28.68 -0.98
C ASN A 89 -6.96 28.67 -2.51
N ASP A 90 -8.10 29.11 -3.03
CA ASP A 90 -8.33 29.16 -4.47
C ASP A 90 -7.51 30.29 -5.09
N ALA A 91 -6.43 29.95 -5.78
CA ALA A 91 -5.57 30.95 -6.39
C ALA A 91 -6.35 31.69 -7.48
N GLN A 92 -6.37 33.02 -7.39
CA GLN A 92 -7.11 33.89 -8.32
C GLN A 92 -8.61 33.54 -8.45
N ASN A 93 -9.22 33.00 -7.38
CA ASN A 93 -10.63 32.60 -7.35
C ASN A 93 -10.96 31.45 -8.33
N ASN A 94 -9.97 30.59 -8.64
CA ASN A 94 -10.12 29.41 -9.47
C ASN A 94 -9.98 28.13 -8.63
N PRO A 95 -11.07 27.38 -8.37
CA PRO A 95 -11.03 26.16 -7.55
C PRO A 95 -10.28 24.98 -8.21
N LEU A 96 -9.96 25.09 -9.50
CA LEU A 96 -9.13 24.10 -10.21
C LEU A 96 -7.63 24.39 -10.12
N GLN A 97 -7.27 25.58 -9.66
CA GLN A 97 -5.88 25.99 -9.47
C GLN A 97 -5.65 26.47 -8.02
N PRO A 98 -5.89 25.61 -7.01
CA PRO A 98 -5.69 25.99 -5.62
C PRO A 98 -4.22 26.01 -5.21
N ASP A 99 -3.91 26.89 -4.27
CA ASP A 99 -2.74 26.81 -3.42
C ASP A 99 -3.03 25.87 -2.26
N ILE A 100 -2.19 24.86 -2.06
CA ILE A 100 -2.25 23.95 -0.92
C ILE A 100 -1.16 24.32 0.06
N GLN A 101 -1.53 24.52 1.33
CA GLN A 101 -0.58 24.73 2.41
C GLN A 101 -0.60 23.56 3.37
N TYR A 102 0.59 23.09 3.74
CA TYR A 102 0.77 22.12 4.82
C TYR A 102 1.81 22.65 5.79
N ARG A 103 1.38 22.86 7.04
CA ARG A 103 2.25 23.34 8.15
C ARG A 103 3.11 24.57 7.78
N GLY A 104 2.55 25.51 7.01
CA GLY A 104 3.21 26.76 6.60
C GLY A 104 4.03 26.68 5.32
N PHE A 105 4.16 25.50 4.71
CA PHE A 105 4.75 25.33 3.38
C PHE A 105 3.67 25.29 2.31
N THR A 106 3.94 25.86 1.14
CA THR A 106 2.94 25.98 0.07
C THR A 106 3.35 25.17 -1.16
N VAL A 107 2.35 24.57 -1.81
CA VAL A 107 2.43 24.09 -3.19
C VAL A 107 1.38 24.86 -3.98
N SER A 108 1.80 25.54 -5.04
CA SER A 108 0.94 26.43 -5.81
C SER A 108 1.13 26.23 -7.31
N PRO A 109 0.09 26.45 -8.12
CA PRO A 109 0.25 26.63 -9.57
C PRO A 109 0.85 27.99 -9.94
N LEU A 110 0.97 28.94 -8.99
CA LEU A 110 1.50 30.27 -9.20
C LEU A 110 2.99 30.37 -8.81
N LEU A 111 3.72 31.17 -9.59
CA LEU A 111 5.14 31.45 -9.34
C LEU A 111 5.33 32.50 -8.24
N GLY A 112 6.42 32.35 -7.47
CA GLY A 112 6.86 33.35 -6.49
C GLY A 112 6.40 33.11 -5.05
N LEU A 113 5.74 31.98 -4.77
CA LEU A 113 5.36 31.60 -3.41
C LEU A 113 6.44 30.76 -2.71
N PRO A 114 6.47 30.73 -1.36
CA PRO A 114 7.45 29.95 -0.61
C PRO A 114 7.35 28.45 -0.91
N GLN A 115 8.46 27.90 -1.41
CA GLN A 115 8.61 26.48 -1.72
C GLN A 115 8.94 25.68 -0.44
N GLY A 116 8.68 24.37 -0.48
CA GLY A 116 9.06 23.46 0.61
C GLY A 116 8.26 22.18 0.70
N LEU A 117 7.36 21.94 -0.25
CA LEU A 117 6.65 20.68 -0.42
C LEU A 117 6.92 20.17 -1.83
N SER A 118 7.36 18.92 -1.92
CA SER A 118 7.49 18.23 -3.18
C SER A 118 6.28 17.35 -3.45
N VAL A 119 5.98 17.17 -4.73
CA VAL A 119 4.89 16.35 -5.22
C VAL A 119 5.48 15.34 -6.18
N TYR A 120 5.12 14.08 -5.99
CA TYR A 120 5.58 12.95 -6.78
C TYR A 120 4.37 12.18 -7.29
N THR A 121 4.42 11.79 -8.56
CA THR A 121 3.43 10.91 -9.18
C THR A 121 4.17 9.71 -9.76
N ASN A 122 3.81 8.50 -9.31
CA ASN A 122 4.48 7.26 -9.69
C ASN A 122 6.01 7.31 -9.50
N GLY A 123 6.45 8.01 -8.44
CA GLY A 123 7.87 8.18 -8.09
C GLY A 123 8.64 9.21 -8.91
N ILE A 124 8.00 9.87 -9.88
CA ILE A 124 8.58 10.96 -10.67
C ILE A 124 8.15 12.28 -10.05
N ARG A 125 9.09 13.22 -9.87
CA ARG A 125 8.77 14.56 -9.35
C ARG A 125 7.83 15.27 -10.33
N PHE A 126 6.72 15.74 -9.79
CA PHE A 126 5.66 16.41 -10.53
C PHE A 126 5.77 17.94 -10.47
N ASN A 127 6.45 18.50 -9.45
CA ASN A 127 6.76 19.93 -9.44
C ASN A 127 7.49 20.33 -10.71
N GLU A 128 7.13 21.47 -11.27
CA GLU A 128 7.80 22.02 -12.43
C GLU A 128 9.25 22.39 -12.11
N PRO A 129 10.19 22.16 -13.04
CA PRO A 129 11.62 22.38 -12.82
C PRO A 129 11.97 23.85 -12.54
N PHE A 130 11.12 24.77 -13.01
CA PHE A 130 11.27 26.20 -12.78
C PHE A 130 10.09 26.68 -11.94
N GLY A 131 10.36 27.07 -10.69
CA GLY A 131 9.34 27.64 -9.81
C GLY A 131 8.66 26.66 -8.85
N ASP A 132 8.93 25.35 -8.97
CA ASP A 132 8.31 24.28 -8.15
C ASP A 132 6.77 24.30 -8.14
N SER A 133 6.17 24.89 -9.18
CA SER A 133 4.73 24.96 -9.36
C SER A 133 4.13 23.58 -9.59
N VAL A 134 2.86 23.41 -9.20
CA VAL A 134 2.11 22.18 -9.42
C VAL A 134 0.74 22.50 -9.98
N HIS A 135 0.44 21.85 -11.10
CA HIS A 135 -0.83 21.95 -11.80
C HIS A 135 -1.76 20.82 -11.36
N TRP A 136 -2.61 21.10 -10.38
CA TRP A 136 -3.52 20.12 -9.78
C TRP A 136 -4.60 19.61 -10.73
N ASP A 137 -4.95 20.40 -11.73
CA ASP A 137 -5.89 20.04 -12.80
C ASP A 137 -5.39 18.92 -13.72
N LEU A 138 -4.07 18.75 -13.81
CA LEU A 138 -3.44 17.66 -14.56
C LEU A 138 -3.50 16.30 -13.85
N ILE A 139 -4.01 16.26 -12.61
CA ILE A 139 -4.06 15.06 -11.79
C ILE A 139 -5.53 14.69 -11.52
N PRO A 140 -6.12 13.79 -12.34
CA PRO A 140 -7.51 13.40 -12.14
C PRO A 140 -7.67 12.61 -10.85
N LYS A 141 -8.55 13.08 -9.95
CA LYS A 141 -8.90 12.37 -8.70
C LYS A 141 -9.24 10.90 -8.94
N GLY A 142 -9.99 10.61 -10.00
CA GLY A 142 -10.42 9.24 -10.34
C GLY A 142 -9.27 8.32 -10.79
N ALA A 143 -8.14 8.87 -11.22
CA ALA A 143 -6.97 8.12 -11.68
C ALA A 143 -6.00 7.78 -10.54
N ILE A 144 -6.16 8.35 -9.34
CA ILE A 144 -5.31 8.06 -8.19
C ILE A 144 -5.73 6.75 -7.53
N ASP A 145 -4.75 5.90 -7.28
CA ASP A 145 -4.86 4.63 -6.56
C ASP A 145 -4.56 4.81 -5.07
N SER A 146 -3.49 5.54 -4.77
CA SER A 146 -3.16 5.94 -3.41
C SER A 146 -2.42 7.27 -3.39
N MET A 147 -2.59 8.00 -2.29
CA MET A 147 -1.86 9.23 -2.00
C MET A 147 -1.31 9.16 -0.58
N THR A 148 -0.13 9.72 -0.38
CA THR A 148 0.53 9.79 0.91
C THR A 148 1.12 11.17 1.09
N LEU A 149 0.73 11.86 2.16
CA LEU A 149 1.40 13.06 2.62
C LEU A 149 2.34 12.66 3.76
N GLN A 150 3.62 12.78 3.50
CA GLN A 150 4.66 12.57 4.50
C GLN A 150 5.20 13.93 4.93
N GLY A 151 4.96 14.30 6.18
CA GLY A 151 5.52 15.52 6.75
C GLY A 151 7.00 15.37 7.12
N GLY A 152 7.66 16.50 7.28
CA GLY A 152 9.06 16.55 7.74
C GLY A 152 10.08 16.43 6.61
N ASN A 153 11.34 16.56 6.98
CA ASN A 153 12.47 16.68 6.06
C ASN A 153 13.10 15.31 5.74
N ASN A 154 12.47 14.53 4.87
CA ASN A 154 13.04 13.27 4.42
C ASN A 154 13.94 13.48 3.19
N PRO A 155 15.26 13.25 3.28
CA PRO A 155 16.21 13.52 2.20
C PRO A 155 15.95 12.68 0.94
N ALA A 156 15.22 11.56 1.05
CA ALA A 156 14.86 10.74 -0.10
C ALA A 156 13.93 11.46 -1.09
N TYR A 157 13.21 12.50 -0.66
CA TYR A 157 12.36 13.35 -1.51
C TYR A 157 13.13 14.52 -2.16
N GLY A 158 14.46 14.55 -2.06
CA GLY A 158 15.29 15.52 -2.78
C GLY A 158 15.05 16.98 -2.40
N LEU A 159 15.37 17.87 -3.34
CA LEU A 159 15.38 19.33 -3.13
C LEU A 159 13.99 19.89 -2.82
N ASN A 160 13.93 20.94 -2.01
CA ASN A 160 12.71 21.71 -1.69
C ASN A 160 11.57 20.90 -1.03
N SER A 161 11.93 19.91 -0.22
CA SER A 161 11.02 19.04 0.54
C SER A 161 11.13 19.26 2.06
N LEU A 162 11.31 20.51 2.51
CA LEU A 162 11.55 20.82 3.93
C LEU A 162 10.30 20.58 4.80
N GLY A 163 9.12 20.92 4.28
CA GLY A 163 7.84 20.70 4.94
C GLY A 163 7.33 19.26 4.82
N GLY A 164 7.77 18.56 3.79
CA GLY A 164 7.33 17.21 3.47
C GLY A 164 7.23 16.96 1.99
N ALA A 165 6.52 15.89 1.66
CA ALA A 165 6.22 15.50 0.30
C ALA A 165 4.84 14.84 0.19
N ILE A 166 4.21 15.04 -0.96
CA ILE A 166 3.02 14.33 -1.39
C ILE A 166 3.45 13.32 -2.43
N SER A 167 3.23 12.04 -2.19
CA SER A 167 3.46 10.97 -3.15
C SER A 167 2.13 10.39 -3.58
N MET A 168 1.91 10.30 -4.89
CA MET A 168 0.71 9.76 -5.51
C MET A 168 1.08 8.58 -6.38
N ARG A 169 0.26 7.53 -6.34
CA ARG A 169 0.29 6.41 -7.27
C ARG A 169 -0.97 6.44 -8.10
N THR A 170 -0.85 6.34 -9.41
CA THR A 170 -2.00 6.21 -10.29
C THR A 170 -2.43 4.76 -10.41
N LYS A 171 -3.72 4.55 -10.68
CA LYS A 171 -4.24 3.24 -11.04
C LYS A 171 -3.49 2.73 -12.27
N PRO A 172 -3.14 1.43 -12.32
CA PRO A 172 -2.61 0.84 -13.54
C PRO A 172 -3.65 0.98 -14.65
N ALA A 173 -3.18 1.02 -15.90
CA ALA A 173 -4.08 0.83 -17.02
C ALA A 173 -4.85 -0.48 -16.81
N LEU A 174 -6.16 -0.48 -17.09
CA LEU A 174 -6.95 -1.70 -17.04
C LEU A 174 -6.32 -2.70 -18.00
N LEU A 175 -5.56 -3.65 -17.47
CA LEU A 175 -5.15 -4.80 -18.25
C LEU A 175 -6.44 -5.54 -18.62
N PRO A 176 -6.62 -5.94 -19.89
CA PRO A 176 -7.72 -6.84 -20.22
C PRO A 176 -7.60 -8.08 -19.33
N PRO A 177 -8.71 -8.76 -19.00
CA PRO A 177 -8.75 -9.77 -17.93
C PRO A 177 -7.81 -11.00 -18.08
N ASN A 178 -6.92 -11.06 -19.08
CA ASN A 178 -6.03 -12.20 -19.35
C ASN A 178 -4.57 -11.80 -19.70
N THR A 179 -3.94 -10.82 -19.05
CA THR A 179 -2.49 -10.61 -19.22
C THR A 179 -1.75 -11.04 -17.96
N VAL A 180 -1.13 -12.22 -18.06
CA VAL A 180 -0.18 -12.81 -17.11
C VAL A 180 1.19 -12.14 -17.18
#